data_AF-A0A924ZQA5-F1
#
_entry.id   AF-A0A924ZQA5-F1
#
_cell.length_a   1.000
_cell.length_b   1.000
_cell.length_c   1.000
_cell.angle_alpha   90.00
_cell.angle_beta   90.00
_cell.angle_gamma   90.00
#
_symmetry.space_group_name_H-M   'P 1'
#
loop_
_entity.id
_entity.type
_entity.pdbx_description
1 polymer ?
#
loop_
_entity_poly.entity_id
_entity_poly.type
_entity_poly.pdbx_seq_one_letter_code
_entity_poly.pdbx_strand_id
1 'polypeptide(L)'
;MKLIECPRDAMQGLIEFIPTDIKAAYINKLLNVGFDTIDFGSFVSPKAIPQLKDTTRVLEKLDLCSTSSKLLAIVANLRGVQEAITLEQISYLGFPFSISETFQERNTNSSIEQSLKTVEELNNLCLKNNKTAVVYLSMGFGNPYGDVWNNEIIEEMAGKLVSRGIKILSIADTIGVSTPEKISYLFPHLVKTFPEIEFGVHLHSSPSFWEEKIAAAYKSGCKRFDSALGGYGGCPMAADDLTGNIATENVIAYLQNQGEGLNLNMEAWQEAQLFSKEVFK
;
A
#
# COMPACT_ATOMS: atom_id res chain seq x y z
N MET A 1 -4.53 -16.05 -3.23
CA MET A 1 -4.29 -14.79 -2.50
C MET A 1 -3.65 -13.74 -3.41
N LYS A 2 -3.88 -12.43 -3.22
CA LYS A 2 -3.10 -11.36 -3.87
C LYS A 2 -2.03 -10.78 -2.93
N LEU A 3 -0.81 -10.67 -3.42
CA LEU A 3 0.32 -10.12 -2.68
C LEU A 3 0.86 -8.86 -3.33
N ILE A 4 1.00 -7.81 -2.53
CA ILE A 4 1.49 -6.52 -2.96
C ILE A 4 2.74 -6.20 -2.16
N GLU A 5 3.85 -6.13 -2.86
CA GLU A 5 5.14 -5.77 -2.30
C GLU A 5 5.35 -4.27 -2.41
N CYS A 6 5.69 -3.62 -1.30
CA CYS A 6 5.68 -2.17 -1.13
C CYS A 6 7.09 -1.57 -0.93
N PRO A 7 8.03 -1.70 -1.89
CA PRO A 7 9.37 -1.16 -1.75
C PRO A 7 9.35 0.37 -1.69
N ARG A 8 8.40 1.05 -2.36
CA ARG A 8 8.22 2.50 -2.24
C ARG A 8 7.99 2.91 -0.79
N ASP A 9 7.06 2.25 -0.12
CA ASP A 9 6.67 2.58 1.25
C ASP A 9 7.82 2.33 2.23
N ALA A 10 8.56 1.23 2.03
CA ALA A 10 9.78 0.93 2.79
C ALA A 10 10.87 1.97 2.61
N MET A 11 11.10 2.45 1.38
CA MET A 11 12.17 3.39 1.08
C MET A 11 11.85 4.81 1.56
N GLN A 12 10.59 5.27 1.47
CA GLN A 12 10.24 6.70 1.52
C GLN A 12 10.71 7.45 2.78
N GLY A 13 10.82 6.75 3.92
CA GLY A 13 11.20 7.32 5.21
C GLY A 13 12.71 7.40 5.45
N LEU A 14 13.52 6.86 4.54
CA LEU A 14 14.97 6.87 4.66
C LEU A 14 15.53 8.28 4.44
N ILE A 15 16.48 8.66 5.29
CA ILE A 15 17.14 9.97 5.24
C ILE A 15 18.14 10.02 4.08
N GLU A 16 18.95 8.97 3.93
CA GLU A 16 19.94 8.90 2.86
C GLU A 16 19.28 8.54 1.53
N PHE A 17 19.59 9.33 0.50
CA PHE A 17 19.02 9.10 -0.81
C PHE A 17 19.56 7.82 -1.43
N ILE A 18 18.67 6.85 -1.68
CA ILE A 18 19.07 5.61 -2.38
C ILE A 18 19.27 5.94 -3.87
N PRO A 19 20.44 5.65 -4.46
CA PRO A 19 20.71 5.87 -5.87
C PRO A 19 19.67 5.21 -6.78
N THR A 20 19.28 5.91 -7.85
CA THR A 20 18.27 5.46 -8.82
C THR A 20 18.57 4.06 -9.37
N ASP A 21 19.83 3.77 -9.69
CA ASP A 21 20.23 2.47 -10.23
C ASP A 21 20.06 1.34 -9.20
N ILE A 22 20.29 1.63 -7.91
CA ILE A 22 20.08 0.65 -6.82
C ILE A 22 18.59 0.39 -6.63
N LYS A 23 17.75 1.45 -6.64
CA LYS A 23 16.29 1.29 -6.57
C LYS A 23 15.75 0.45 -7.73
N ALA A 24 16.16 0.78 -8.96
CA ALA A 24 15.72 0.06 -10.15
C ALA A 24 16.19 -1.40 -10.15
N ALA A 25 17.45 -1.66 -9.76
CA ALA A 25 17.96 -3.01 -9.62
C ALA A 25 17.16 -3.83 -8.59
N TYR A 26 16.85 -3.23 -7.43
CA TYR A 26 16.03 -3.87 -6.41
C TYR A 26 14.62 -4.20 -6.90
N ILE A 27 13.93 -3.24 -7.52
CA ILE A 27 12.58 -3.43 -8.05
C ILE A 27 12.58 -4.50 -9.17
N ASN A 28 13.59 -4.52 -10.04
CA ASN A 28 13.73 -5.58 -11.06
C ASN A 28 13.88 -6.98 -10.45
N LYS A 29 14.54 -7.12 -9.29
CA LYS A 29 14.56 -8.40 -8.57
C LYS A 29 13.18 -8.78 -8.05
N LEU A 30 12.45 -7.84 -7.46
CA LEU A 30 11.08 -8.07 -7.00
C LEU A 30 10.11 -8.43 -8.14
N LEU A 31 10.26 -7.81 -9.31
CA LEU A 31 9.44 -8.10 -10.49
C LEU A 31 9.58 -9.55 -10.98
N ASN A 32 10.71 -10.21 -10.71
CA ASN A 32 10.93 -11.61 -11.07
C ASN A 32 10.34 -12.62 -10.07
N VAL A 33 9.85 -12.15 -8.91
CA VAL A 33 9.28 -13.02 -7.86
C VAL A 33 7.88 -13.50 -8.22
N GLY A 34 7.10 -12.67 -8.93
CA GLY A 34 5.72 -13.00 -9.31
C GLY A 34 4.65 -12.49 -8.34
N PHE A 35 4.93 -11.40 -7.60
CA PHE A 35 3.90 -10.67 -6.87
C PHE A 35 2.80 -10.14 -7.80
N ASP A 36 1.56 -10.01 -7.32
CA ASP A 36 0.49 -9.44 -8.14
C ASP A 36 0.74 -7.98 -8.48
N THR A 37 1.32 -7.23 -7.54
CA THR A 37 1.60 -5.80 -7.71
C THR A 37 2.86 -5.39 -6.96
N ILE A 38 3.67 -4.53 -7.59
CA ILE A 38 4.77 -3.82 -6.94
C ILE A 38 4.39 -2.35 -6.80
N ASP A 39 4.29 -1.86 -5.57
CA ASP A 39 4.24 -0.42 -5.28
C ASP A 39 5.65 0.17 -5.43
N PHE A 40 5.98 0.53 -6.67
CA PHE A 40 7.34 0.79 -7.11
C PHE A 40 7.79 2.24 -6.88
N GLY A 41 6.85 3.17 -6.77
CA GLY A 41 7.18 4.59 -6.80
C GLY A 41 6.02 5.54 -6.52
N SER A 42 6.29 6.84 -6.58
CA SER A 42 5.31 7.87 -6.24
C SER A 42 5.55 9.17 -6.99
N PHE A 43 4.47 9.85 -7.35
CA PHE A 43 4.45 11.16 -8.00
C PHE A 43 4.03 12.27 -7.03
N VAL A 44 4.46 12.14 -5.77
CA VAL A 44 4.31 13.17 -4.73
C VAL A 44 5.35 14.28 -4.90
N SER A 45 5.23 15.34 -4.10
CA SER A 45 6.19 16.45 -4.12
C SER A 45 7.61 15.95 -3.77
N PRO A 46 8.62 16.15 -4.64
CA PRO A 46 10.02 15.86 -4.33
C PRO A 46 10.56 16.66 -3.13
N LYS A 47 9.90 17.77 -2.77
CA LYS A 47 10.23 18.53 -1.57
C LYS A 47 9.72 17.82 -0.30
N ALA A 48 8.54 17.20 -0.37
CA ALA A 48 7.94 16.50 0.76
C ALA A 48 8.60 15.13 0.97
N ILE A 49 8.80 14.38 -0.11
CA ILE A 49 9.43 13.05 -0.08
C ILE A 49 10.60 13.02 -1.07
N PRO A 50 11.78 13.56 -0.70
CA PRO A 50 12.95 13.61 -1.58
C PRO A 50 13.43 12.26 -2.08
N GLN A 51 13.14 11.21 -1.30
CA GLN A 51 13.52 9.85 -1.62
C GLN A 51 12.88 9.31 -2.91
N LEU A 52 11.72 9.84 -3.32
CA LEU A 52 10.96 9.37 -4.47
C LEU A 52 11.01 10.33 -5.67
N LYS A 53 11.91 11.33 -5.63
CA LYS A 53 12.05 12.36 -6.68
C LYS A 53 12.43 11.81 -8.06
N ASP A 54 12.95 10.58 -8.12
CA ASP A 54 13.48 9.93 -9.31
C ASP A 54 12.56 8.82 -9.85
N THR A 55 11.30 8.75 -9.42
CA THR A 55 10.33 7.71 -9.83
C THR A 55 10.28 7.47 -11.34
N THR A 56 10.23 8.52 -12.17
CA THR A 56 10.23 8.36 -13.63
C THR A 56 11.52 7.72 -14.16
N ARG A 57 12.69 8.11 -13.61
CA ARG A 57 13.99 7.54 -14.00
C ARG A 57 14.17 6.10 -13.52
N VAL A 58 13.53 5.74 -12.41
CA VAL A 58 13.44 4.35 -11.96
C VAL A 58 12.58 3.56 -12.94
N LEU A 59 11.41 4.07 -13.31
CA LEU A 59 10.48 3.43 -14.25
C LEU A 59 11.14 3.11 -15.60
N GLU A 60 11.94 4.05 -16.13
CA GLU A 60 12.71 3.89 -17.39
C GLU A 60 13.72 2.73 -17.34
N LYS A 61 14.12 2.30 -16.14
CA LYS A 61 15.11 1.23 -15.92
C LYS A 61 14.49 -0.11 -15.53
N LEU A 62 13.16 -0.19 -15.43
CA LEU A 62 12.48 -1.43 -15.10
C LEU A 62 12.34 -2.32 -16.33
N ASP A 63 12.69 -3.60 -16.18
CA ASP A 63 12.44 -4.62 -17.19
C ASP A 63 11.07 -5.24 -16.95
N LEU A 64 10.12 -4.90 -17.82
CA LEU A 64 8.73 -5.35 -17.75
C LEU A 64 8.42 -6.46 -18.75
N CYS A 65 9.41 -6.95 -19.52
CA CYS A 65 9.16 -7.88 -20.62
C CYS A 65 8.74 -9.27 -20.15
N SER A 66 9.26 -9.72 -19.00
CA SER A 66 9.10 -11.07 -18.48
C SER A 66 8.22 -11.15 -17.22
N THR A 67 7.87 -10.02 -16.62
CA THR A 67 7.12 -10.00 -15.36
C THR A 67 5.60 -10.08 -15.60
N SER A 68 4.92 -10.81 -14.72
CA SER A 68 3.46 -10.76 -14.58
C SER A 68 3.00 -9.69 -13.60
N SER A 69 3.93 -9.09 -12.85
CA SER A 69 3.63 -8.13 -11.78
C SER A 69 3.15 -6.82 -12.38
N LYS A 70 2.10 -6.26 -11.81
CA LYS A 70 1.61 -4.93 -12.20
C LYS A 70 2.30 -3.84 -11.39
N LEU A 71 2.51 -2.68 -12.01
CA LEU A 71 3.08 -1.54 -11.32
C LEU A 71 1.99 -0.66 -10.68
N LEU A 72 2.19 -0.30 -9.42
CA LEU A 72 1.41 0.69 -8.68
C LEU A 72 2.28 1.90 -8.35
N ALA A 73 1.75 3.10 -8.57
CA ALA A 73 2.38 4.33 -8.11
C ALA A 73 1.44 5.15 -7.21
N ILE A 74 1.98 5.72 -6.13
CA ILE A 74 1.23 6.63 -5.26
C ILE A 74 1.10 8.02 -5.87
N VAL A 75 -0.10 8.59 -5.76
CA VAL A 75 -0.46 9.94 -6.17
C VAL A 75 -1.24 10.60 -5.04
N ALA A 76 -0.79 11.75 -4.54
CA ALA A 76 -1.43 12.46 -3.42
C ALA A 76 -2.23 13.71 -3.85
N ASN A 77 -2.21 14.07 -5.14
CA ASN A 77 -2.95 15.19 -5.70
C ASN A 77 -3.09 15.04 -7.22
N LEU A 78 -3.94 15.87 -7.84
CA LEU A 78 -4.22 15.82 -9.28
C LEU A 78 -3.01 16.03 -10.17
N ARG A 79 -2.02 16.81 -9.74
CA ARG A 79 -0.76 16.97 -10.49
C ARG A 79 -0.04 15.62 -10.60
N GLY A 80 0.11 14.91 -9.48
CA GLY A 80 0.69 13.57 -9.47
C GLY A 80 -0.13 12.58 -10.31
N VAL A 81 -1.47 12.69 -10.29
CA VAL A 81 -2.34 11.89 -11.17
C VAL A 81 -2.04 12.17 -12.64
N GLN A 82 -1.97 13.43 -13.05
CA GLN A 82 -1.71 13.84 -14.43
C GLN A 82 -0.32 13.41 -14.91
N GLU A 83 0.69 13.41 -14.03
CA GLU A 83 2.03 12.90 -14.35
C GLU A 83 2.04 11.37 -14.51
N ALA A 84 1.40 10.64 -13.58
CA ALA A 84 1.41 9.18 -13.59
C ALA A 84 0.53 8.58 -14.70
N ILE A 85 -0.59 9.24 -15.04
CA ILE A 85 -1.57 8.70 -15.99
C ILE A 85 -1.01 8.56 -17.41
N THR A 86 -0.04 9.40 -17.79
CA THR A 86 0.59 9.38 -19.11
C THR A 86 1.60 8.24 -19.28
N LEU A 87 1.96 7.54 -18.21
CA LEU A 87 2.96 6.48 -18.22
C LEU A 87 2.25 5.13 -18.41
N GLU A 88 2.33 4.59 -19.61
CA GLU A 88 1.60 3.37 -20.02
C GLU A 88 1.93 2.15 -19.15
N GLN A 89 3.16 2.07 -18.65
CA GLN A 89 3.66 0.97 -17.82
C GLN A 89 2.91 0.83 -16.47
N ILE A 90 2.30 1.91 -15.97
CA ILE A 90 1.64 1.92 -14.66
C ILE A 90 0.23 1.35 -14.78
N SER A 91 -0.09 0.31 -14.01
CA SER A 91 -1.43 -0.29 -13.99
C SER A 91 -2.34 0.33 -12.94
N TYR A 92 -1.78 0.67 -11.77
CA TYR A 92 -2.52 1.14 -10.61
C TYR A 92 -2.03 2.50 -10.13
N LEU A 93 -2.97 3.39 -9.82
CA LEU A 93 -2.68 4.65 -9.13
C LEU A 93 -3.28 4.58 -7.73
N GLY A 94 -2.42 4.63 -6.71
CA GLY A 94 -2.79 4.56 -5.31
C GLY A 94 -2.96 5.95 -4.69
N PHE A 95 -4.08 6.20 -4.01
CA PHE A 95 -4.31 7.46 -3.30
C PHE A 95 -4.38 7.22 -1.79
N PRO A 96 -3.54 7.89 -0.97
CA PRO A 96 -3.62 7.82 0.48
C PRO A 96 -4.74 8.73 0.98
N PHE A 97 -5.85 8.13 1.39
CA PHE A 97 -7.04 8.80 1.89
C PHE A 97 -7.22 8.49 3.38
N SER A 98 -7.29 9.51 4.23
CA SER A 98 -7.52 9.32 5.66
C SER A 98 -8.95 9.60 6.05
N ILE A 99 -9.42 8.84 7.04
CA ILE A 99 -10.68 9.10 7.73
C ILE A 99 -10.52 10.08 8.91
N SER A 100 -9.29 10.51 9.22
CA SER A 100 -8.99 11.54 10.21
C SER A 100 -8.75 12.87 9.48
N GLU A 101 -9.54 13.90 9.76
CA GLU A 101 -9.36 15.24 9.17
C GLU A 101 -7.97 15.80 9.52
N THR A 102 -7.53 15.63 10.77
CA THR A 102 -6.22 16.09 11.22
C THR A 102 -5.09 15.43 10.43
N PHE A 103 -5.16 14.12 10.20
CA PHE A 103 -4.15 13.42 9.40
C PHE A 103 -4.25 13.77 7.92
N GLN A 104 -5.45 13.91 7.36
CA GLN A 104 -5.65 14.25 5.96
C GLN A 104 -5.02 15.60 5.63
N GLU A 105 -5.27 16.61 6.47
CA GLU A 105 -4.70 17.95 6.32
C GLU A 105 -3.18 17.92 6.44
N ARG A 106 -2.63 17.22 7.44
CA ARG A 106 -1.17 17.12 7.63
C ARG A 106 -0.46 16.38 6.50
N ASN A 107 -1.07 15.32 5.97
CA ASN A 107 -0.43 14.44 4.99
C ASN A 107 -0.57 14.95 3.55
N THR A 108 -1.71 15.55 3.21
CA THR A 108 -2.03 15.95 1.83
C THR A 108 -2.30 17.44 1.67
N ASN A 109 -2.33 18.21 2.77
CA ASN A 109 -2.72 19.62 2.78
C ASN A 109 -4.12 19.83 2.17
N SER A 110 -5.05 18.92 2.49
CA SER A 110 -6.44 18.97 2.04
C SER A 110 -7.39 18.39 3.09
N SER A 111 -8.66 18.80 3.05
CA SER A 111 -9.74 18.19 3.85
C SER A 111 -10.21 16.86 3.26
N ILE A 112 -10.98 16.09 4.03
CA ILE A 112 -11.64 14.87 3.53
C ILE A 112 -12.54 15.19 2.33
N GLU A 113 -13.31 16.29 2.36
CA GLU A 113 -14.21 16.66 1.26
C GLU A 113 -13.44 16.97 -0.04
N GLN A 114 -12.34 17.71 0.05
CA GLN A 114 -11.46 17.99 -1.10
C GLN A 114 -10.80 16.72 -1.63
N SER A 115 -10.42 15.82 -0.73
CA SER A 115 -9.82 14.53 -1.07
C SER A 115 -10.82 13.62 -1.79
N LEU A 116 -12.09 13.64 -1.39
CA LEU A 116 -13.15 12.89 -2.08
C LEU A 116 -13.32 13.34 -3.53
N LYS A 117 -13.28 14.66 -3.78
CA LYS A 117 -13.31 15.22 -5.15
C LYS A 117 -12.08 14.78 -5.95
N THR A 118 -10.91 14.81 -5.33
CA THR A 118 -9.65 14.34 -5.95
C THR A 118 -9.72 12.86 -6.32
N VAL A 119 -10.26 12.01 -5.44
CA VAL A 119 -10.43 10.57 -5.69
C VAL A 119 -11.42 10.31 -6.83
N GLU A 120 -12.51 11.08 -6.90
CA GLU A 120 -13.47 10.99 -8.00
C GLU A 120 -12.83 11.32 -9.35
N GLU A 121 -12.06 12.41 -9.42
CA GLU A 121 -11.30 12.78 -10.62
C GLU A 121 -10.22 11.75 -10.97
N LEU A 122 -9.49 11.24 -9.97
CA LEU A 122 -8.53 10.14 -10.14
C LEU A 122 -9.20 8.92 -10.77
N ASN A 123 -10.35 8.50 -10.25
CA ASN A 123 -11.04 7.33 -10.78
C ASN A 123 -11.48 7.55 -12.24
N ASN A 124 -12.04 8.73 -12.53
CA ASN A 124 -12.45 9.10 -13.88
C ASN A 124 -11.28 9.10 -14.87
N LEU A 125 -10.10 9.59 -14.45
CA LEU A 125 -8.89 9.57 -15.28
C LEU A 125 -8.34 8.15 -15.46
N CYS A 126 -8.33 7.34 -14.40
CA CYS A 126 -7.95 5.94 -14.47
C CYS A 126 -8.80 5.18 -15.49
N LEU A 127 -10.13 5.28 -15.39
CA LEU A 127 -11.06 4.62 -16.32
C LEU A 127 -10.84 5.03 -17.78
N LYS A 128 -10.61 6.33 -18.04
CA LYS A 128 -10.33 6.85 -19.39
C LYS A 128 -9.02 6.34 -19.99
N ASN A 129 -8.06 5.96 -19.15
CA ASN A 129 -6.71 5.57 -19.57
C ASN A 129 -6.43 4.08 -19.32
N ASN A 130 -7.47 3.25 -19.11
CA ASN A 130 -7.37 1.82 -18.84
C ASN A 130 -6.46 1.48 -17.64
N LYS A 131 -6.46 2.34 -16.62
CA LYS A 131 -5.79 2.12 -15.33
C LYS A 131 -6.82 1.94 -14.23
N THR A 132 -6.39 1.47 -13.06
CA THR A 132 -7.27 1.24 -11.92
C THR A 132 -6.85 2.08 -10.71
N ALA A 133 -7.80 2.81 -10.13
CA ALA A 133 -7.57 3.53 -8.87
C ALA A 133 -7.60 2.56 -7.68
N VAL A 134 -6.64 2.71 -6.77
CA VAL A 134 -6.58 2.03 -5.47
C VAL A 134 -6.64 3.11 -4.40
N VAL A 135 -7.49 2.96 -3.39
CA VAL A 135 -7.54 3.91 -2.27
C VAL A 135 -7.10 3.22 -1.00
N TYR A 136 -6.11 3.82 -0.34
CA TYR A 136 -5.61 3.39 0.97
C TYR A 136 -6.33 4.20 2.04
N LEU A 137 -7.17 3.55 2.85
CA LEU A 137 -7.88 4.15 3.97
C LEU A 137 -6.97 4.22 5.20
N SER A 138 -6.20 5.31 5.30
CA SER A 138 -5.32 5.62 6.43
C SER A 138 -6.11 5.92 7.70
N MET A 139 -5.49 5.65 8.86
CA MET A 139 -6.13 5.69 10.18
C MET A 139 -7.31 4.71 10.30
N GLY A 140 -7.24 3.60 9.57
CA GLY A 140 -8.34 2.63 9.45
C GLY A 140 -8.71 1.94 10.77
N PHE A 141 -7.79 1.90 11.72
CA PHE A 141 -7.95 1.19 13.01
C PHE A 141 -7.84 2.09 14.25
N GLY A 142 -7.75 3.39 14.03
CA GLY A 142 -7.58 4.41 15.06
C GLY A 142 -6.68 5.54 14.60
N ASN A 143 -6.64 6.63 15.37
CA ASN A 143 -5.77 7.78 15.14
C ASN A 143 -5.19 8.31 16.46
N PRO A 144 -4.02 8.97 16.43
CA PRO A 144 -3.38 9.53 17.64
C PRO A 144 -3.78 10.98 17.92
N TYR A 145 -4.70 11.56 17.13
CA TYR A 145 -5.03 13.00 17.15
C TYR A 145 -6.25 13.34 18.00
N GLY A 146 -6.99 12.33 18.47
CA GLY A 146 -8.25 12.51 19.18
C GLY A 146 -9.44 12.78 18.25
N ASP A 147 -9.25 12.63 16.93
CA ASP A 147 -10.36 12.68 15.98
C ASP A 147 -11.30 11.50 16.26
N VAL A 148 -12.61 11.71 16.06
CA VAL A 148 -13.62 10.67 16.27
C VAL A 148 -13.33 9.49 15.36
N TRP A 149 -13.32 8.28 15.94
CA TRP A 149 -13.09 7.04 15.22
C TRP A 149 -14.01 5.94 15.75
N ASN A 150 -14.68 5.23 14.84
CA ASN A 150 -15.42 4.00 15.09
C ASN A 150 -15.56 3.22 13.77
N ASN A 151 -16.11 2.01 13.84
CA ASN A 151 -16.24 1.14 12.67
C ASN A 151 -17.25 1.72 11.65
N GLU A 152 -18.31 2.38 12.13
CA GLU A 152 -19.35 2.98 11.29
C GLU A 152 -18.78 4.08 10.38
N ILE A 153 -17.82 4.87 10.86
CA ILE A 153 -17.12 5.89 10.05
C ILE A 153 -16.33 5.24 8.92
N ILE A 154 -15.68 4.10 9.17
CA ILE A 154 -14.96 3.36 8.13
C ILE A 154 -15.94 2.83 7.08
N GLU A 155 -17.03 2.22 7.51
CA GLU A 155 -18.06 1.67 6.62
C GLU A 155 -18.73 2.75 5.79
N GLU A 156 -19.07 3.91 6.39
CA GLU A 156 -19.62 5.06 5.70
C GLU A 156 -18.63 5.61 4.67
N MET A 157 -17.35 5.75 5.03
CA MET A 157 -16.34 6.23 4.10
C MET A 157 -16.10 5.24 2.95
N ALA A 158 -16.04 3.94 3.25
CA ALA A 158 -15.97 2.91 2.23
C ALA A 158 -17.17 3.03 1.26
N GLY A 159 -18.40 3.18 1.77
CA GLY A 159 -19.59 3.42 0.95
C GLY A 159 -19.49 4.68 0.07
N LYS A 160 -18.94 5.77 0.59
CA LYS A 160 -18.69 7.00 -0.18
C LYS A 160 -17.67 6.80 -1.30
N LEU A 161 -16.63 5.99 -1.09
CA LEU A 161 -15.63 5.70 -2.11
C LEU A 161 -16.16 4.71 -3.17
N VAL A 162 -16.89 3.68 -2.73
CA VAL A 162 -17.52 2.69 -3.60
C VAL A 162 -18.57 3.32 -4.51
N SER A 163 -19.42 4.22 -3.98
CA SER A 163 -20.40 4.96 -4.79
C SER A 163 -19.77 5.90 -5.84
N ARG A 164 -18.48 6.26 -5.67
CA ARG A 164 -17.66 6.98 -6.66
C ARG A 164 -16.97 6.05 -7.66
N GLY A 165 -17.26 4.75 -7.60
CA GLY A 165 -16.76 3.75 -8.54
C GLY A 165 -15.38 3.19 -8.21
N ILE A 166 -14.82 3.46 -7.02
CA ILE A 166 -13.57 2.82 -6.58
C ILE A 166 -13.80 1.32 -6.41
N LYS A 167 -12.85 0.51 -6.89
CA LYS A 167 -12.96 -0.97 -6.90
C LYS A 167 -11.97 -1.69 -5.99
N ILE A 168 -10.93 -0.99 -5.53
CA ILE A 168 -9.91 -1.54 -4.66
C ILE A 168 -9.72 -0.60 -3.47
N LEU A 169 -9.98 -1.10 -2.27
CA LEU A 169 -9.81 -0.38 -1.01
C LEU A 169 -8.86 -1.16 -0.10
N SER A 170 -7.75 -0.55 0.32
CA SER A 170 -6.85 -1.14 1.31
C SER A 170 -7.00 -0.43 2.65
N ILE A 171 -7.41 -1.15 3.69
CA ILE A 171 -7.57 -0.59 5.05
C ILE A 171 -6.19 -0.56 5.72
N ALA A 172 -5.73 0.63 6.09
CA ALA A 172 -4.37 0.83 6.57
C ALA A 172 -4.31 1.06 8.08
N ASP A 173 -3.50 0.24 8.77
CA ASP A 173 -3.10 0.45 10.16
C ASP A 173 -1.87 1.36 10.23
N THR A 174 -2.10 2.66 9.96
CA THR A 174 -1.03 3.64 9.76
C THR A 174 -0.10 3.82 10.97
N ILE A 175 -0.58 3.54 12.18
CA ILE A 175 0.18 3.73 13.44
C ILE A 175 0.36 2.44 14.24
N GLY A 176 -0.05 1.29 13.69
CA GLY A 176 0.15 -0.03 14.32
C GLY A 176 -0.83 -0.39 15.44
N VAL A 177 -1.96 0.30 15.59
CA VAL A 177 -2.92 0.14 16.70
C VAL A 177 -4.10 -0.79 16.39
N SER A 178 -4.08 -1.47 15.25
CA SER A 178 -5.06 -2.53 14.96
C SER A 178 -4.88 -3.68 15.93
N THR A 179 -5.98 -4.33 16.32
CA THR A 179 -5.96 -5.59 17.06
C THR A 179 -6.69 -6.66 16.26
N PRO A 180 -6.47 -7.97 16.52
CA PRO A 180 -7.23 -9.04 15.90
C PRO A 180 -8.75 -8.85 15.99
N GLU A 181 -9.26 -8.31 17.10
CA GLU A 181 -10.68 -8.03 17.31
C GLU A 181 -11.19 -6.93 16.37
N LYS A 182 -10.46 -5.81 16.24
CA LYS A 182 -10.83 -4.73 15.30
C LYS A 182 -10.86 -5.22 13.86
N ILE A 183 -9.84 -6.00 13.46
CA ILE A 183 -9.74 -6.57 12.11
C ILE A 183 -10.90 -7.54 11.86
N SER A 184 -11.15 -8.46 12.80
CA SER A 184 -12.19 -9.49 12.70
C SER A 184 -13.60 -8.92 12.76
N TYR A 185 -13.78 -7.74 13.34
CA TYR A 185 -15.02 -7.00 13.25
C TYR A 185 -15.17 -6.35 11.87
N LEU A 186 -14.20 -5.54 11.45
CA LEU A 186 -14.38 -4.65 10.30
C LEU A 186 -14.43 -5.38 8.95
N PHE A 187 -13.51 -6.31 8.71
CA PHE A 187 -13.37 -6.94 7.39
C PHE A 187 -14.59 -7.72 6.91
N PRO A 188 -15.19 -8.60 7.73
CA PRO A 188 -16.35 -9.38 7.30
C PRO A 188 -17.54 -8.49 6.95
N HIS A 189 -17.72 -7.36 7.66
CA HIS A 189 -18.80 -6.41 7.39
C HIS A 189 -18.57 -5.68 6.06
N LEU A 190 -17.35 -5.18 5.81
CA LEU A 190 -17.01 -4.53 4.54
C LEU A 190 -17.16 -5.47 3.34
N VAL A 191 -16.59 -6.67 3.42
CA VAL A 191 -16.65 -7.67 2.33
C VAL A 191 -18.08 -8.13 2.06
N LYS A 192 -18.90 -8.32 3.11
CA LYS A 192 -20.31 -8.69 2.96
C LYS A 192 -21.14 -7.56 2.35
N THR A 193 -20.86 -6.31 2.74
CA THR A 193 -21.63 -5.14 2.30
C THR A 193 -21.31 -4.75 0.87
N PHE A 194 -20.05 -4.87 0.46
CA PHE A 194 -19.59 -4.51 -0.89
C PHE A 194 -18.86 -5.71 -1.55
N PRO A 195 -19.58 -6.78 -1.94
CA PRO A 195 -18.99 -8.03 -2.42
C PRO A 195 -18.23 -7.90 -3.75
N GLU A 196 -18.49 -6.84 -4.52
CA GLU A 196 -17.80 -6.52 -5.77
C GLU A 196 -16.48 -5.76 -5.59
N ILE A 197 -16.14 -5.39 -4.34
CA ILE A 197 -14.97 -4.58 -4.01
C ILE A 197 -13.85 -5.47 -3.52
N GLU A 198 -12.66 -5.25 -4.06
CA GLU A 198 -11.45 -5.86 -3.56
C GLU A 198 -10.97 -5.11 -2.32
N PHE A 199 -11.25 -5.67 -1.14
CA PHE A 199 -10.68 -5.20 0.10
C PHE A 199 -9.34 -5.86 0.37
N GLY A 200 -8.34 -5.03 0.72
CA GLY A 200 -7.04 -5.46 1.22
C GLY A 200 -6.67 -4.82 2.55
N VAL A 201 -5.59 -5.32 3.14
CA VAL A 201 -5.00 -4.76 4.36
C VAL A 201 -3.60 -4.24 4.11
N HIS A 202 -3.29 -3.09 4.71
CA HIS A 202 -1.93 -2.57 4.88
C HIS A 202 -1.67 -2.41 6.37
N LEU A 203 -1.10 -3.43 7.02
CA LEU A 203 -0.95 -3.46 8.47
C LEU A 203 0.47 -3.06 8.87
N HIS A 204 0.57 -2.28 9.94
CA HIS A 204 1.82 -2.09 10.66
C HIS A 204 1.84 -2.96 11.91
N SER A 205 3.00 -3.51 12.25
CA SER A 205 3.15 -4.36 13.43
C SER A 205 4.58 -4.34 13.92
N SER A 206 4.75 -4.56 15.22
CA SER A 206 6.05 -5.01 15.73
C SER A 206 6.28 -6.49 15.35
N PRO A 207 7.54 -6.97 15.41
CA PRO A 207 7.89 -8.36 15.11
C PRO A 207 7.22 -9.42 16.00
N SER A 208 6.61 -9.04 17.12
CA SER A 208 5.98 -9.98 18.05
C SER A 208 4.50 -10.25 17.77
N PHE A 209 3.81 -9.34 17.06
CA PHE A 209 2.35 -9.37 16.90
C PHE A 209 1.88 -9.49 15.44
N TRP A 210 2.79 -9.71 14.49
CA TRP A 210 2.41 -9.76 13.08
C TRP A 210 1.47 -10.94 12.77
N GLU A 211 1.69 -12.10 13.40
CA GLU A 211 0.99 -13.34 13.03
C GLU A 211 -0.50 -13.27 13.35
N GLU A 212 -0.84 -12.77 14.54
CA GLU A 212 -2.24 -12.60 14.96
C GLU A 212 -3.00 -11.62 14.07
N LYS A 213 -2.33 -10.55 13.61
CA LYS A 213 -2.91 -9.54 12.70
C LYS A 213 -3.17 -10.13 11.31
N ILE A 214 -2.19 -10.82 10.73
CA ILE A 214 -2.37 -11.52 9.43
C ILE A 214 -3.46 -12.58 9.55
N ALA A 215 -3.45 -13.37 10.62
CA ALA A 215 -4.42 -14.43 10.84
C ALA A 215 -5.85 -13.89 10.95
N ALA A 216 -6.04 -12.78 11.66
CA ALA A 216 -7.33 -12.11 11.76
C ALA A 216 -7.82 -11.65 10.39
N ALA A 217 -6.97 -10.99 9.60
CA ALA A 217 -7.33 -10.52 8.26
C ALA A 217 -7.67 -11.68 7.32
N TYR A 218 -6.84 -12.72 7.29
CA TYR A 218 -7.05 -13.91 6.46
C TYR A 218 -8.36 -14.64 6.80
N LYS A 219 -8.59 -14.94 8.08
CA LYS A 219 -9.83 -15.59 8.55
C LYS A 219 -11.08 -14.74 8.31
N SER A 220 -10.91 -13.42 8.21
CA SER A 220 -11.99 -12.48 7.90
C SER A 220 -12.30 -12.37 6.41
N GLY A 221 -11.64 -13.17 5.56
CA GLY A 221 -11.88 -13.20 4.13
C GLY A 221 -11.10 -12.16 3.34
N CYS A 222 -10.09 -11.52 3.93
CA CYS A 222 -9.19 -10.64 3.19
C CYS A 222 -8.43 -11.44 2.12
N LYS A 223 -8.41 -10.92 0.88
CA LYS A 223 -7.77 -11.58 -0.27
C LYS A 223 -6.58 -10.81 -0.84
N ARG A 224 -6.21 -9.70 -0.21
CA ARG A 224 -5.19 -8.76 -0.67
C ARG A 224 -4.36 -8.29 0.52
N PHE A 225 -3.07 -8.57 0.50
CA PHE A 225 -2.14 -8.15 1.55
C PHE A 225 -1.07 -7.24 0.97
N ASP A 226 -0.97 -6.04 1.52
CA ASP A 226 0.11 -5.10 1.25
C ASP A 226 1.18 -5.29 2.34
N SER A 227 2.43 -5.54 1.94
CA SER A 227 3.56 -5.79 2.84
C SER A 227 4.86 -5.26 2.25
N ALA A 228 5.92 -5.16 3.06
CA ALA A 228 7.24 -4.79 2.57
C ALA A 228 8.29 -5.80 3.07
N LEU A 229 9.19 -6.22 2.19
CA LEU A 229 10.30 -7.11 2.51
C LEU A 229 11.06 -6.59 3.74
N GLY A 230 11.30 -7.45 4.73
CA GLY A 230 12.02 -7.09 5.96
C GLY A 230 11.22 -6.22 6.94
N GLY A 231 9.97 -5.88 6.61
CA GLY A 231 9.12 -5.02 7.44
C GLY A 231 9.57 -3.56 7.48
N TYR A 232 10.41 -3.14 6.53
CA TYR A 232 10.94 -1.78 6.47
C TYR A 232 9.85 -0.74 6.21
N GLY A 233 10.13 0.49 6.64
CA GLY A 233 9.17 1.59 6.62
C GLY A 233 8.27 1.56 7.84
N GLY A 234 7.32 2.50 7.89
CA GLY A 234 6.54 2.76 9.09
C GLY A 234 6.25 4.24 9.24
N CYS A 235 5.31 4.58 10.12
CA CYS A 235 5.06 5.97 10.45
C CYS A 235 6.04 6.44 11.53
N PRO A 236 6.67 7.63 11.41
CA PRO A 236 7.42 8.24 12.52
C PRO A 236 6.56 8.46 13.78
N MET A 237 5.24 8.45 13.61
CA MET A 237 4.24 8.59 14.67
C MET A 237 3.72 7.24 15.18
N ALA A 238 4.36 6.13 14.81
CA ALA A 238 3.98 4.83 15.33
C ALA A 238 4.14 4.78 16.85
N ALA A 239 3.32 3.96 17.51
CA ALA A 239 3.32 3.86 18.97
C ALA A 239 4.63 3.28 19.56
N ASP A 240 5.44 2.64 18.73
CA ASP A 240 6.70 1.98 19.08
C ASP A 240 7.68 2.11 17.90
N ASP A 241 8.94 2.42 18.19
CA ASP A 241 10.02 2.56 17.20
C ASP A 241 10.26 1.27 16.39
N LEU A 242 9.82 0.10 16.91
CA LEU A 242 9.88 -1.19 16.21
C LEU A 242 8.67 -1.46 15.30
N THR A 243 7.68 -0.57 15.29
CA THR A 243 6.46 -0.74 14.49
C THR A 243 6.68 -0.22 13.09
N GLY A 244 6.73 -1.14 12.13
CA GLY A 244 6.85 -0.85 10.72
C GLY A 244 5.81 -1.59 9.89
N ASN A 245 6.06 -1.68 8.59
CA ASN A 245 5.25 -2.54 7.73
C ASN A 245 5.32 -4.00 8.18
N ILE A 246 4.27 -4.78 7.96
CA ILE A 246 4.40 -6.23 8.08
C ILE A 246 5.39 -6.74 7.03
N ALA A 247 6.32 -7.58 7.48
CA ALA A 247 7.34 -8.18 6.63
C ALA A 247 6.72 -9.16 5.62
N THR A 248 7.08 -9.02 4.34
CA THR A 248 6.52 -9.86 3.27
C THR A 248 6.82 -11.34 3.46
N GLU A 249 8.01 -11.69 3.99
CA GLU A 249 8.35 -13.06 4.35
C GLU A 249 7.36 -13.68 5.36
N ASN A 250 6.83 -12.88 6.28
CA ASN A 250 5.88 -13.33 7.29
C ASN A 250 4.50 -13.60 6.66
N VAL A 251 4.07 -12.74 5.72
CA VAL A 251 2.84 -12.96 4.94
C VAL A 251 2.94 -14.23 4.11
N ILE A 252 4.06 -14.40 3.38
CA ILE A 252 4.32 -15.59 2.56
C ILE A 252 4.30 -16.85 3.44
N ALA A 253 5.05 -16.85 4.55
CA ALA A 253 5.14 -18.01 5.45
C ALA A 253 3.77 -18.36 6.05
N TYR A 254 3.01 -17.37 6.52
CA TYR A 254 1.67 -17.59 7.06
C TYR A 254 0.74 -18.23 6.04
N LEU A 255 0.67 -17.68 4.83
CA LEU A 255 -0.24 -18.15 3.78
C LEU A 255 0.15 -19.55 3.26
N GLN A 256 1.46 -19.82 3.14
CA GLN A 256 1.95 -21.17 2.82
C GLN A 256 1.55 -22.19 3.89
N ASN A 257 1.63 -21.82 5.18
CA ASN A 257 1.17 -22.66 6.28
C ASN A 257 -0.35 -22.90 6.25
N GLN A 258 -1.14 -21.99 5.68
CA GLN A 258 -2.56 -22.20 5.42
C GLN A 258 -2.85 -23.03 4.15
N GLY A 259 -1.83 -23.41 3.38
CA GLY A 259 -1.95 -24.19 2.15
C GLY A 259 -2.27 -23.36 0.89
N GLU A 260 -2.09 -22.03 0.93
CA GLU A 260 -2.31 -21.18 -0.25
C GLU A 260 -1.21 -21.38 -1.31
N GLY A 261 -1.61 -21.65 -2.56
CA GLY A 261 -0.70 -21.72 -3.70
C GLY A 261 -0.32 -20.33 -4.20
N LEU A 262 0.80 -19.78 -3.71
CA LEU A 262 1.23 -18.41 -4.02
C LEU A 262 1.96 -18.27 -5.38
N ASN A 263 2.40 -19.37 -6.00
CA ASN A 263 3.10 -19.40 -7.30
C ASN A 263 4.28 -18.41 -7.43
N LEU A 264 4.98 -18.14 -6.33
CA LEU A 264 6.14 -17.26 -6.31
C LEU A 264 7.40 -17.99 -6.76
N ASN A 265 8.26 -17.29 -7.50
CA ASN A 265 9.61 -17.74 -7.78
C ASN A 265 10.49 -17.52 -6.54
N MET A 266 10.68 -18.60 -5.77
CA MET A 266 11.41 -18.54 -4.51
C MET A 266 12.92 -18.32 -4.67
N GLU A 267 13.51 -18.63 -5.84
CA GLU A 267 14.90 -18.30 -6.15
C GLU A 267 15.05 -16.78 -6.34
N ALA A 268 14.17 -16.18 -7.16
CA ALA A 268 14.13 -14.72 -7.32
C ALA A 268 13.80 -14.01 -6.00
N TRP A 269 12.96 -14.60 -5.15
CA TRP A 269 12.67 -14.07 -3.81
C TRP A 269 13.93 -14.00 -2.94
N GLN A 270 14.72 -15.07 -2.90
CA GLN A 270 15.98 -15.09 -2.16
C GLN A 270 16.98 -14.07 -2.70
N GLU A 271 17.07 -13.91 -4.03
CA GLU A 271 17.90 -12.86 -4.64
C GLU A 271 17.46 -11.47 -4.21
N ALA A 272 16.15 -11.20 -4.20
CA ALA A 272 15.61 -9.92 -3.75
C ALA A 272 15.90 -9.66 -2.26
N GLN A 273 15.77 -10.68 -1.39
CA GLN A 273 16.10 -10.59 0.03
C GLN A 273 17.59 -10.33 0.28
N LEU A 274 18.48 -10.91 -0.52
CA LEU A 274 19.91 -10.63 -0.41
C LEU A 274 20.23 -9.22 -0.89
N PHE A 275 19.63 -8.79 -2.01
CA PHE A 275 19.86 -7.47 -2.59
C PHE A 275 19.27 -6.33 -1.73
N SER A 276 18.21 -6.59 -0.97
CA SER A 276 17.60 -5.56 -0.10
C SER A 276 18.60 -4.97 0.90
N LYS A 277 19.64 -5.71 1.29
CA LYS A 277 20.73 -5.23 2.16
C LYS A 277 21.58 -4.13 1.51
N GLU A 278 21.57 -4.02 0.18
CA GLU A 278 22.20 -2.90 -0.52
C GLU A 278 21.35 -1.63 -0.49
N VAL A 279 20.05 -1.78 -0.24
CA VAL A 279 19.05 -0.70 -0.20
C VAL A 279 18.89 -0.16 1.21
N PHE A 280 18.75 -1.06 2.20
CA PHE A 280 18.41 -0.74 3.59
C PHE A 280 19.62 -0.95 4.52
N LYS A 281 20.64 -0.10 4.35
CA LYS A 281 21.90 -0.13 5.12
C LYS A 281 21.78 0.59 6.46
#